data_AF-A0A385SN93-F1
#
_entry.id   AF-A0A385SN93-F1
#
_cell.length_a   1.000
_cell.length_b   1.000
_cell.length_c   1.000
_cell.angle_alpha   90.00
_cell.angle_beta   90.00
_cell.angle_gamma   90.00
#
_symmetry.space_group_name_H-M   'P 1'
#
loop_
_entity.id
_entity.type
_entity.pdbx_description
1 polymer ?
#
loop_
_entity_poly.entity_id
_entity_poly.type
_entity_poly.pdbx_seq_one_letter_code
_entity_poly.pdbx_strand_id
1 'polypeptide(L)'
;MITKAIRNCLANAKERKWDKTYWAFDIHGTILRPTCQTGVISTEFYPFAKEVLQLLSTRKDIVRILYTCSYPNEIVEYVKYFEDHQIHFDHVNENPDVGAGAYGFYERKFYFNVLFEDKAGFDPLTDWEDVLKLIQTFEI
;
A
#
# COMPACT_ATOMS: atom_id res chain seq x y z
N MET A 1 0.64 2.54 14.92
CA MET A 1 2.07 2.11 14.71
C MET A 1 2.59 2.48 13.33
N ILE A 2 1.71 2.48 12.32
CA ILE A 2 2.03 2.78 10.92
C ILE A 2 2.65 4.16 10.69
N THR A 3 2.20 5.20 11.40
CA THR A 3 2.73 6.57 11.25
C THR A 3 4.21 6.68 11.59
N LYS A 4 4.71 5.90 12.56
CA LYS A 4 6.14 5.81 12.87
C LYS A 4 6.92 5.16 11.72
N ALA A 5 6.38 4.09 11.13
CA ALA A 5 6.99 3.42 9.98
C ALA A 5 7.10 4.38 8.78
N ILE A 6 6.03 5.13 8.48
CA ILE A 6 6.01 6.15 7.43
C ILE A 6 7.06 7.23 7.70
N ARG A 7 7.08 7.83 8.90
CA ARG A 7 8.07 8.87 9.25
C ARG A 7 9.50 8.37 9.11
N ASN A 8 9.79 7.17 9.61
CA ASN A 8 11.12 6.57 9.50
C ASN A 8 11.48 6.29 8.04
N CYS A 9 10.54 5.77 7.24
CA CYS A 9 10.72 5.54 5.81
C CYS A 9 11.12 6.83 5.09
N LEU A 10 10.34 7.90 5.26
CA LEU A 10 10.59 9.19 4.60
C LEU A 10 11.90 9.84 5.09
N ALA A 11 12.21 9.75 6.39
CA ALA A 11 13.47 10.24 6.93
C ALA A 11 14.68 9.49 6.34
N ASN A 12 14.61 8.16 6.26
CA ASN A 12 15.65 7.32 5.67
C ASN A 12 15.81 7.60 4.17
N ALA A 13 14.70 7.75 3.44
CA ALA A 13 14.73 8.09 2.02
C ALA A 13 15.45 9.42 1.78
N LYS A 14 15.19 10.43 2.62
CA LYS A 14 15.89 11.71 2.57
C LYS A 14 17.37 11.59 2.90
N GLU A 15 17.72 10.90 3.99
CA GLU A 15 19.11 10.72 4.43
C GLU A 15 19.95 9.96 3.39
N ARG A 16 19.37 8.91 2.81
CA ARG A 16 20.04 8.02 1.86
C ARG A 16 19.85 8.42 0.40
N LYS A 17 19.13 9.51 0.15
CA LYS A 17 18.81 10.04 -1.19
C LYS A 17 18.16 8.98 -2.09
N TRP A 18 17.18 8.27 -1.55
CA TRP A 18 16.39 7.33 -2.34
C TRP A 18 15.38 8.08 -3.20
N ASP A 19 15.35 7.75 -4.49
CA ASP A 19 14.38 8.34 -5.43
C ASP A 19 12.96 7.84 -5.21
N LYS A 20 12.82 6.62 -4.68
CA LYS A 20 11.55 5.94 -4.47
C LYS A 20 11.52 5.16 -3.16
N THR A 21 10.33 5.02 -2.59
CA THR A 21 10.02 4.11 -1.49
C THR A 21 8.88 3.17 -1.88
N TYR A 22 8.86 1.97 -1.32
CA TYR A 22 7.96 0.87 -1.70
C TYR A 22 6.96 0.59 -0.59
N TRP A 23 5.68 0.81 -0.85
CA TRP A 23 4.62 0.71 0.14
C TRP A 23 3.66 -0.39 -0.31
N ALA A 24 3.51 -1.42 0.53
CA ALA A 24 2.68 -2.58 0.25
C ALA A 24 1.35 -2.47 1.00
N PHE A 25 0.25 -2.75 0.31
CA PHE A 25 -1.10 -2.60 0.86
C PHE A 25 -1.93 -3.86 0.64
N ASP A 26 -2.38 -4.44 1.73
CA ASP A 26 -3.40 -5.48 1.71
C ASP A 26 -4.79 -4.94 1.37
N ILE A 27 -5.66 -5.82 0.89
CA ILE A 27 -7.03 -5.48 0.52
C ILE A 27 -7.96 -5.72 1.70
N HIS A 28 -8.08 -6.98 2.13
CA HIS A 28 -9.20 -7.44 2.97
C HIS A 28 -8.91 -7.26 4.45
N GLY A 29 -9.67 -6.39 5.09
CA GLY A 29 -9.40 -5.97 6.47
C GLY A 29 -8.43 -4.80 6.55
N THR A 30 -7.92 -4.32 5.41
CA THR A 30 -6.98 -3.20 5.34
C THR A 30 -7.60 -2.03 4.57
N ILE A 31 -7.82 -2.17 3.26
CA ILE A 31 -8.45 -1.14 2.41
C ILE A 31 -9.96 -1.31 2.40
N LEU A 32 -10.41 -2.55 2.21
CA LEU A 32 -11.81 -2.92 2.02
C LEU A 32 -12.25 -3.89 3.12
N ARG A 33 -13.51 -3.77 3.56
CA ARG A 33 -14.10 -4.73 4.50
C ARG A 33 -14.14 -6.12 3.86
N PRO A 34 -13.70 -7.20 4.52
CA PRO A 34 -13.74 -8.52 3.92
C PRO A 34 -15.19 -8.96 3.61
N THR A 35 -15.37 -9.70 2.51
CA THR A 35 -16.60 -10.46 2.25
C THR A 35 -16.27 -11.95 2.35
N CYS A 36 -17.20 -12.74 2.90
CA CYS A 36 -17.07 -14.20 2.94
C CYS A 36 -17.76 -14.88 1.75
N GLN A 37 -18.09 -14.14 0.69
CA GLN A 37 -18.80 -14.67 -0.47
C GLN A 37 -17.83 -15.00 -1.61
N THR A 38 -17.83 -16.26 -2.03
CA THR A 38 -17.00 -16.71 -3.16
C THR A 38 -17.48 -16.10 -4.46
N GLY A 39 -16.55 -15.56 -5.26
CA GLY A 39 -16.85 -14.98 -6.58
C GLY A 39 -17.44 -13.58 -6.52
N VAL A 40 -17.42 -12.92 -5.36
CA VAL A 40 -17.86 -11.53 -5.19
C VAL A 40 -16.75 -10.74 -4.52
N ILE A 41 -16.16 -9.80 -5.25
CA ILE A 41 -15.16 -8.90 -4.66
C ILE A 41 -15.79 -7.99 -3.62
N SER A 42 -15.02 -7.67 -2.57
CA SER A 42 -15.37 -6.57 -1.67
C SER A 42 -15.29 -5.23 -2.39
N THR A 43 -16.18 -4.31 -2.05
CA THR A 43 -16.19 -2.94 -2.56
C THR A 43 -16.39 -1.89 -1.45
N GLU A 44 -16.56 -2.29 -0.20
CA GLU A 44 -16.78 -1.35 0.90
C GLU A 44 -15.45 -0.89 1.50
N PHE A 45 -15.09 0.38 1.31
CA PHE A 45 -13.89 0.97 1.90
C PHE A 45 -14.01 1.14 3.41
N TYR A 46 -12.90 0.96 4.11
CA TYR A 46 -12.74 1.49 5.46
C TYR A 46 -12.67 3.03 5.43
N PRO A 47 -13.05 3.71 6.53
CA PRO A 47 -12.97 5.16 6.62
C PRO A 47 -11.57 5.70 6.25
N PHE A 48 -11.52 6.75 5.44
CA PHE A 48 -10.30 7.43 4.99
C PHE A 48 -9.34 6.62 4.09
N ALA A 49 -9.56 5.31 3.92
CA ALA A 49 -8.71 4.47 3.08
C ALA A 49 -8.68 4.95 1.63
N LYS A 50 -9.86 5.25 1.07
CA LYS A 50 -10.00 5.75 -0.31
C LYS A 50 -9.27 7.08 -0.49
N GLU A 51 -9.52 8.05 0.39
CA GLU A 51 -8.96 9.39 0.33
C GLU A 51 -7.44 9.37 0.43
N VAL A 52 -6.90 8.58 1.37
CA VAL A 52 -5.46 8.39 1.53
C VAL A 52 -4.84 7.78 0.28
N LEU A 53 -5.42 6.71 -0.25
CA LEU A 53 -4.90 6.04 -1.44
C LEU A 53 -4.97 6.91 -2.69
N GLN A 54 -6.00 7.76 -2.82
CA GLN A 54 -6.08 8.76 -3.88
C GLN A 54 -4.98 9.82 -3.76
N LEU A 55 -4.69 10.32 -2.55
CA LEU A 55 -3.59 11.25 -2.31
C LEU A 55 -2.24 10.61 -2.65
N LEU A 56 -2.00 9.40 -2.14
CA LEU A 56 -0.81 8.63 -2.47
C LEU A 56 -0.73 8.33 -3.98
N SER A 57 -1.87 8.27 -4.67
CA SER A 57 -1.90 8.00 -6.10
C SER A 57 -1.25 9.09 -6.95
N THR A 58 -1.11 10.29 -6.40
CA THR A 58 -0.46 11.44 -7.06
C THR A 58 1.06 11.49 -6.84
N ARG A 59 1.61 10.66 -5.95
CA ARG A 59 3.03 10.68 -5.55
C ARG A 59 3.86 9.77 -6.45
N LYS A 60 4.91 10.32 -7.07
CA LYS A 60 5.84 9.57 -7.94
C LYS A 60 7.02 8.94 -7.20
N ASP A 61 7.27 9.41 -5.98
CA ASP A 61 8.31 8.94 -5.06
C ASP A 61 7.84 7.74 -4.20
N ILE A 62 6.58 7.33 -4.34
CA ILE A 62 6.00 6.18 -3.63
C ILE A 62 5.52 5.16 -4.66
N VAL A 63 6.17 3.99 -4.67
CA VAL A 63 5.72 2.80 -5.40
C VAL A 63 4.68 2.09 -4.54
N ARG A 64 3.45 2.02 -5.03
CA ARG A 64 2.32 1.39 -4.36
C ARG A 64 2.18 -0.02 -4.90
N ILE A 65 2.28 -1.01 -4.03
CA ILE A 65 2.17 -2.41 -4.39
C ILE A 65 0.90 -2.96 -3.79
N LEU A 66 0.01 -3.49 -4.63
CA LEU A 66 -1.13 -4.26 -4.15
C LEU A 66 -0.61 -5.60 -3.63
N TYR A 67 -0.78 -5.85 -2.33
CA TYR A 67 -0.20 -6.99 -1.63
C TYR A 67 -1.32 -7.89 -1.12
N THR A 68 -1.70 -8.90 -1.89
CA THR A 68 -2.94 -9.66 -1.64
C THR A 68 -2.78 -11.15 -1.91
N CYS A 69 -3.55 -11.97 -1.20
CA CYS A 69 -3.71 -13.39 -1.48
C CYS A 69 -4.94 -13.72 -2.34
N SER A 70 -5.59 -12.71 -2.94
CA SER A 70 -6.76 -12.88 -3.81
C SER A 70 -6.47 -13.77 -5.01
N TYR A 71 -7.52 -14.38 -5.59
CA TYR A 71 -7.35 -15.17 -6.80
C TYR A 71 -6.97 -14.28 -8.00
N PRO A 72 -6.25 -14.81 -9.02
CA PRO A 72 -5.82 -14.01 -10.17
C PRO A 72 -6.94 -13.27 -10.91
N ASN A 73 -8.13 -13.86 -11.03
CA ASN A 73 -9.28 -13.20 -11.64
C ASN A 73 -9.81 -12.04 -10.77
N GLU A 74 -9.87 -12.23 -9.46
CA GLU A 74 -10.29 -11.19 -8.51
C GLU A 74 -9.29 -10.03 -8.47
N ILE A 75 -7.98 -10.33 -8.60
CA ILE A 75 -6.95 -9.29 -8.71
C ILE A 75 -7.22 -8.35 -9.89
N VAL A 76 -7.61 -8.89 -11.05
CA VAL A 76 -7.95 -8.07 -12.23
C VAL A 76 -9.16 -7.18 -11.94
N GLU A 77 -10.18 -7.73 -11.26
CA GLU A 77 -11.36 -6.98 -10.85
C GLU A 77 -11.03 -5.87 -9.84
N TYR A 78 -10.17 -6.17 -8.86
CA TYR A 78 -9.72 -5.19 -7.86
C TYR A 78 -8.90 -4.07 -8.47
N VAL A 79 -7.93 -4.40 -9.34
CA VAL A 79 -7.12 -3.37 -10.04
C VAL A 79 -8.04 -2.44 -10.82
N LYS A 80 -9.02 -2.99 -11.55
CA LYS A 80 -10.01 -2.16 -12.26
C LYS A 80 -10.86 -1.33 -11.29
N TYR A 81 -11.35 -1.93 -10.21
CA TYR A 81 -12.17 -1.24 -9.21
C TYR A 81 -11.44 -0.05 -8.58
N PHE A 82 -10.16 -0.24 -8.25
CA PHE A 82 -9.31 0.82 -7.72
C PHE A 82 -9.01 1.90 -8.77
N GLU A 83 -8.77 1.52 -10.02
CA GLU A 83 -8.59 2.45 -11.14
C GLU A 83 -9.83 3.34 -11.35
N ASP A 84 -11.03 2.74 -11.32
CA ASP A 84 -12.31 3.47 -11.40
C ASP A 84 -12.48 4.46 -10.24
N HIS A 85 -11.74 4.27 -9.15
CA HIS A 85 -11.67 5.15 -7.97
C HIS A 85 -10.47 6.11 -7.98
N GLN A 86 -9.70 6.16 -9.07
CA GLN A 86 -8.46 6.95 -9.18
C GLN A 86 -7.39 6.54 -8.16
N ILE A 87 -7.37 5.25 -7.82
CA ILE A 87 -6.35 4.63 -6.97
C ILE A 87 -5.47 3.76 -7.86
N HIS A 88 -4.20 4.14 -7.97
CA HIS A 88 -3.25 3.48 -8.86
C HIS A 88 -2.23 2.67 -8.05
N PHE A 89 -2.12 1.37 -8.38
CA PHE A 89 -1.04 0.50 -7.90
C PHE A 89 -0.04 0.27 -9.03
N ASP A 90 1.25 0.42 -8.71
CA ASP A 90 2.34 0.27 -9.67
C ASP A 90 2.63 -1.22 -9.97
N HIS A 91 2.48 -2.08 -8.96
CA HIS A 91 2.74 -3.53 -9.06
C HIS A 91 1.73 -4.32 -8.22
N VAL A 92 1.62 -5.63 -8.47
CA VAL A 92 0.80 -6.56 -7.67
C VAL A 92 1.65 -7.74 -7.22
N ASN A 93 1.80 -7.92 -5.91
CA ASN A 93 2.56 -9.01 -5.27
C ASN A 93 4.04 -9.13 -5.69
N GLU A 94 4.59 -8.09 -6.31
CA GLU A 94 5.99 -8.05 -6.73
C GLU A 94 6.59 -6.64 -6.62
N ASN A 95 7.92 -6.59 -6.66
CA ASN A 95 8.71 -5.35 -6.57
C ASN A 95 9.87 -5.37 -7.59
N PRO A 96 9.58 -5.51 -8.91
CA PRO A 96 10.58 -5.76 -9.95
C PRO A 96 11.61 -4.63 -10.10
N ASP A 97 11.29 -3.42 -9.65
CA ASP A 97 12.20 -2.28 -9.65
C ASP A 97 13.39 -2.43 -8.68
N VAL A 98 13.35 -3.42 -7.78
CA VAL A 98 14.40 -3.68 -6.79
C VAL A 98 15.22 -4.91 -7.20
N GLY A 99 16.35 -4.66 -7.86
CA GLY A 99 17.29 -5.71 -8.27
C GLY A 99 18.12 -6.27 -7.11
N ALA A 100 18.50 -7.55 -7.21
CA ALA A 100 19.49 -8.14 -6.31
C ALA A 100 20.86 -7.48 -6.48
N GLY A 101 21.58 -7.29 -5.39
CA GLY A 101 22.88 -6.62 -5.41
C GLY A 101 23.60 -6.64 -4.07
N ALA A 102 24.55 -5.73 -3.89
CA ALA A 102 25.40 -5.68 -2.69
C ALA A 102 24.63 -5.58 -1.36
N TYR A 103 23.41 -5.05 -1.37
CA TYR A 103 22.59 -4.85 -0.17
C TYR A 103 21.61 -5.99 0.13
N GLY A 104 21.44 -6.94 -0.79
CA GLY A 104 20.53 -8.07 -0.55
C GLY A 104 20.13 -8.84 -1.79
N PHE A 105 19.53 -10.00 -1.53
CA PHE A 105 18.94 -10.88 -2.54
C PHE A 105 17.41 -10.82 -2.43
N TYR A 106 16.80 -10.02 -3.30
CA TYR A 106 15.36 -9.69 -3.23
C TYR A 106 14.48 -10.59 -4.10
N GLU A 107 15.07 -11.54 -4.85
CA GLU A 107 14.31 -12.49 -5.68
C GLU A 107 13.42 -13.43 -4.87
N ARG A 108 13.76 -13.64 -3.58
CA ARG A 108 13.00 -14.52 -2.68
C ARG A 108 12.29 -13.79 -1.56
N LYS A 109 12.84 -12.64 -1.12
CA LYS A 109 12.26 -11.84 -0.05
C LYS A 109 11.62 -10.62 -0.67
N PHE A 110 10.30 -10.57 -0.62
CA PHE A 110 9.51 -9.40 -1.01
C PHE A 110 9.98 -8.15 -0.24
N TYR A 111 10.31 -7.10 -0.98
CA TYR A 111 10.87 -5.86 -0.42
C TYR A 111 9.79 -4.78 -0.30
N PHE A 112 9.74 -4.14 0.86
CA PHE A 112 8.92 -2.95 1.12
C PHE A 112 9.59 -2.10 2.20
N ASN A 113 9.26 -0.81 2.21
CA ASN A 113 9.60 0.14 3.27
C ASN A 113 8.45 0.30 4.28
N VAL A 114 7.20 0.22 3.82
CA VAL A 114 6.00 0.35 4.65
C VAL A 114 5.01 -0.74 4.26
N LEU A 115 4.39 -1.38 5.26
CA LEU A 115 3.38 -2.41 5.08
C LEU A 115 2.08 -1.99 5.77
N PHE A 116 0.99 -1.97 5.02
CA PHE A 116 -0.38 -1.80 5.48
C PHE A 116 -1.05 -3.17 5.39
N GLU A 117 -1.22 -3.84 6.54
CA GLU A 117 -1.74 -5.21 6.62
C GLU A 117 -2.34 -5.42 8.01
N ASP A 118 -3.62 -5.75 8.08
CA ASP A 118 -4.34 -5.98 9.34
C ASP A 118 -3.71 -7.10 10.15
N LYS A 119 -3.26 -8.17 9.47
CA LYS A 119 -2.57 -9.31 10.10
C LYS A 119 -1.19 -8.95 10.65
N ALA A 120 -0.63 -7.81 10.25
CA ALA A 120 0.61 -7.25 10.78
C ALA A 120 0.36 -6.15 11.84
N GLY A 121 -0.89 -5.95 12.25
CA GLY A 121 -1.28 -5.03 13.33
C GLY A 121 -1.69 -3.64 12.86
N PHE A 122 -2.03 -3.47 11.58
CA PHE A 122 -2.72 -2.26 11.10
C PHE A 122 -4.20 -2.30 11.51
N ASP A 123 -4.71 -1.26 12.17
CA ASP A 123 -6.13 -1.16 12.50
C ASP A 123 -6.85 -0.24 11.51
N PRO A 124 -7.64 -0.79 10.57
CA PRO A 124 -8.26 0.00 9.51
C PRO A 124 -9.35 0.96 10.02
N LEU A 125 -9.82 0.83 11.27
CA LEU A 125 -10.81 1.75 11.83
C LEU A 125 -10.19 3.02 12.41
N THR A 126 -8.89 2.99 12.74
CA THR A 126 -8.21 4.09 13.44
C THR A 126 -6.94 4.56 12.72
N ASP A 127 -6.12 3.64 12.22
CA ASP A 127 -4.83 3.98 11.64
C ASP A 127 -4.95 4.77 10.32
N TRP A 128 -6.00 4.57 9.51
CA TRP A 128 -6.19 5.36 8.27
C TRP A 128 -6.39 6.86 8.55
N GLU A 129 -7.08 7.22 9.63
CA GLU A 129 -7.26 8.62 10.03
C GLU A 129 -5.90 9.24 10.40
N ASP A 130 -5.09 8.50 11.16
CA ASP A 130 -3.75 8.94 11.54
C ASP A 130 -2.82 9.07 10.33
N VAL A 131 -2.94 8.18 9.35
CA VAL A 131 -2.21 8.24 8.08
C VAL A 131 -2.64 9.46 7.27
N LEU A 132 -3.95 9.74 7.18
CA LEU A 132 -4.46 10.92 6.48
C LEU A 132 -3.91 12.21 7.08
N LYS A 133 -4.02 12.37 8.40
CA LYS A 133 -3.45 13.51 9.13
C LYS A 133 -1.95 13.66 8.85
N LEU A 134 -1.22 12.54 8.87
CA LEU A 134 0.21 12.53 8.61
C LEU A 134 0.55 13.00 7.20
N ILE A 135 -0.07 12.41 6.17
CA ILE A 135 0.21 12.73 4.76
C ILE A 135 -0.13 14.19 4.47
N GLN A 136 -1.20 14.74 5.04
CA GLN A 136 -1.56 16.15 4.87
C GLN A 136 -0.55 17.13 5.48
N THR A 137 0.28 16.70 6.45
CA THR A 137 1.37 17.55 6.98
C THR A 137 2.60 17.58 6.10
N PHE A 138 2.73 16.61 5.19
CA PHE A 138 3.79 16.57 4.20
C PHE A 138 3.21 17.17 2.92
N GLU A 139 3.27 18.49 2.80
CA GLU A 139 2.85 19.18 1.57
C GLU A 139 3.38 18.46 0.32
N ILE A 140 2.49 18.34 -0.67
CA ILE A 140 2.66 17.64 -1.94
C ILE A 140 3.89 18.14 -2.69
#